data_AF-A0A5K1FUF2-F1
#
_entry.id   AF-A0A5K1FUF2-F1
#
_cell.length_a   1.000
_cell.length_b   1.000
_cell.length_c   1.000
_cell.angle_alpha   90.00
_cell.angle_beta   90.00
_cell.angle_gamma   90.00
#
_symmetry.space_group_name_H-M   'P 1'
#
loop_
_entity.id
_entity.type
_entity.pdbx_description
1 polymer ?
#
loop_
_entity_poly.entity_id
_entity_poly.type
_entity_poly.pdbx_seq_one_letter_code
_entity_poly.pdbx_strand_id
1 'polypeptide(L)' 'SCSTNGFKAVFLNPRPPPESPKPLGSKCITCGRSMEAPYPYCSIACM' A
#
# COMPACT_ATOMS: atom_id res chain seq x y z
N SER A 1 -40.87 -27.97 0.00
CA SER A 1 -39.93 -27.45 1.02
C SER A 1 -39.30 -26.18 0.48
N CYS A 2 -39.74 -25.01 0.94
CA CYS A 2 -39.09 -23.75 0.57
C CYS A 2 -38.09 -23.38 1.67
N SER A 3 -36.81 -23.71 1.48
CA SER A 3 -35.75 -23.26 2.38
C SER A 3 -35.38 -21.82 2.05
N THR A 4 -35.95 -20.87 2.78
CA THR A 4 -35.40 -19.51 2.85
C THR A 4 -34.10 -19.57 3.65
N ASN A 5 -32.99 -19.84 2.97
CA ASN A 5 -31.66 -19.60 3.52
C ASN A 5 -31.52 -18.08 3.69
N GLY A 6 -31.80 -17.60 4.90
CA GLY A 6 -31.58 -16.22 5.30
C GLY A 6 -30.08 -15.93 5.28
N PHE A 7 -29.56 -15.51 4.13
CA PHE A 7 -28.22 -14.94 4.05
C PHE A 7 -28.23 -13.62 4.82
N LYS A 8 -27.69 -13.64 6.04
CA LYS A 8 -27.40 -12.45 6.83
C LYS A 8 -26.28 -11.69 6.11
N ALA A 9 -26.65 -10.67 5.33
CA ALA A 9 -25.70 -9.76 4.75
C ALA A 9 -24.92 -9.06 5.87
N VAL A 10 -23.63 -9.37 6.00
CA VAL A 10 -22.72 -8.56 6.80
C VAL A 10 -22.42 -7.31 5.99
N PHE A 11 -22.84 -6.15 6.49
CA PHE A 11 -22.46 -4.88 5.90
C PHE A 11 -20.98 -4.67 6.22
N LEU A 12 -20.10 -5.08 5.30
CA LEU A 12 -18.67 -4.79 5.41
C LEU A 12 -18.53 -3.27 5.35
N ASN A 13 -17.94 -2.67 6.39
CA ASN A 13 -17.56 -1.27 6.35
C ASN A 13 -16.75 -1.04 5.05
N PRO A 14 -17.03 0.00 4.26
CA PRO A 14 -16.24 0.28 3.07
C PRO A 14 -14.76 0.29 3.47
N ARG A 15 -13.91 -0.35 2.65
CA ARG A 15 -12.44 -0.25 2.79
C ARG A 15 -12.14 1.23 3.00
N PRO A 16 -11.46 1.64 4.08
CA PRO A 16 -10.98 3.00 4.18
C PRO A 16 -10.23 3.31 2.88
N PRO A 17 -10.38 4.53 2.32
CA PRO A 17 -9.69 4.89 1.09
C PRO A 17 -8.21 4.55 1.26
N PRO A 18 -7.54 4.02 0.20
CA PRO A 18 -6.12 3.73 0.29
C PRO A 18 -5.44 4.96 0.86
N GLU A 19 -4.69 4.78 1.95
CA GLU A 19 -3.94 5.85 2.59
C GLU A 19 -3.21 6.63 1.51
N SER A 20 -3.29 7.96 1.60
CA SER A 20 -2.69 8.86 0.62
C SER A 20 -1.29 8.38 0.25
N PRO A 21 -0.90 8.43 -1.04
CA PRO A 21 0.43 7.97 -1.43
C PRO A 21 1.45 8.77 -0.60
N LYS A 22 2.17 8.06 0.27
CA LYS A 22 3.28 8.64 1.04
C LYS A 22 4.13 9.47 0.08
N PRO A 23 4.56 10.68 0.49
CA PRO A 23 5.23 11.63 -0.39
C PRO A 23 6.32 10.88 -1.18
N LEU A 24 6.25 11.03 -2.51
CA LEU A 24 7.09 10.35 -3.49
C LEU A 24 8.55 10.42 -3.02
N GLY A 25 9.01 9.33 -2.42
CA GLY A 25 10.23 9.33 -1.65
C GLY A 25 11.48 9.51 -2.53
N SER A 26 12.61 9.77 -1.87
CA SER A 26 13.88 10.05 -2.54
C SER A 26 14.22 8.95 -3.57
N LYS A 27 14.88 9.36 -4.65
CA LYS A 27 15.44 8.40 -5.61
C LYS A 27 16.85 8.04 -5.18
N CYS A 28 17.21 6.76 -5.27
CA CYS A 28 18.59 6.34 -5.13
C CYS A 28 19.45 7.09 -6.15
N ILE A 29 20.57 7.68 -5.72
CA ILE A 29 21.49 8.38 -6.62
C ILE A 29 22.07 7.42 -7.67
N THR A 30 22.33 6.17 -7.28
CA THR A 30 23.03 5.18 -8.12
C THR A 30 22.10 4.46 -9.09
N CYS A 31 20.93 3.98 -8.63
CA CYS A 31 20.02 3.19 -9.47
C CYS A 31 18.70 3.90 -9.83
N GLY A 32 18.47 5.12 -9.34
CA GLY A 32 17.26 5.91 -9.64
C GLY A 32 15.95 5.35 -9.06
N ARG A 33 16.00 4.25 -8.30
CA ARG A 33 14.83 3.61 -7.69
C ARG A 33 14.20 4.53 -6.65
N SER A 34 12.88 4.64 -6.64
CA SER A 34 12.13 5.33 -5.59
C SER A 34 12.26 4.58 -4.27
N MET A 35 12.58 5.30 -3.21
CA MET A 35 12.84 4.75 -1.87
C MET A 35 12.21 5.67 -0.84
N GLU A 36 12.10 5.18 0.38
CA GLU A 36 11.70 6.03 1.49
C GLU A 36 12.80 7.08 1.75
N ALA A 37 12.43 8.36 1.70
CA ALA A 37 13.29 9.44 2.19
C ALA A 37 13.58 9.19 3.68
N PRO A 38 14.77 9.54 4.20
CA PRO A 38 15.75 10.51 3.68
C PRO A 38 17.06 9.89 3.15
N TYR A 39 17.08 8.60 2.79
CA TYR A 39 18.33 7.93 2.44
C TYR A 39 18.80 8.26 0.99
N PRO A 40 20.11 8.47 0.76
CA PRO A 40 20.67 8.73 -0.58
C PRO A 40 20.80 7.45 -1.44
N TYR A 41 20.86 6.28 -0.82
CA TYR A 41 21.06 4.99 -1.49
C TYR A 41 20.07 3.91 -1.02
N CYS A 42 19.69 2.97 -1.89
CA CYS A 42 18.70 1.91 -1.57
C CYS A 42 19.26 0.76 -0.76
N SER A 43 20.58 0.62 -0.78
CA SER A 43 21.31 -0.50 -0.24
C SER A 43 22.78 -0.14 -0.18
N ILE A 44 23.55 -0.86 0.63
CA ILE A 44 25.00 -0.71 0.70
C ILE A 44 25.66 -0.97 -0.68
N ALA A 45 25.09 -1.85 -1.50
CA ALA A 45 25.56 -2.10 -2.87
C ALA A 45 25.42 -0.88 -3.80
N CYS A 46 24.63 0.13 -3.42
CA CYS A 46 24.46 1.37 -4.17
C CYS A 46 25.15 2.56 -3.51
N MET A 47 25.74 2.41 -2.32
CA MET A 47 26.63 3.43 -1.73
C MET A 47 27.88 3.62 -2.58
#